data_AF-A0A7X0NL93-F1
#
_entry.id   AF-A0A7X0NL93-F1
#
_cell.length_a   1.000
_cell.length_b   1.000
_cell.length_c   1.000
_cell.angle_alpha   90.00
_cell.angle_beta   90.00
_cell.angle_gamma   90.00
#
_symmetry.space_group_name_H-M   'P 1'
#
loop_
_entity.id
_entity.type
_entity.pdbx_description
1 polymer ?
#
loop_
_entity_poly.entity_id
_entity_poly.type
_entity_poly.pdbx_seq_one_letter_code
_entity_poly.pdbx_strand_id
1 'polypeptide(L)'
;MLNRTFREVDGERIDGLSRPVFIRNGDHYFLTELIVYADGAIDAWGLTDLDGLRRHLETGWVATSIPRGAQASAHQPASWKMAKPSMCRS
;
A
#
# COMPACT_ATOMS: atom_id res chain seq x y z
N MET A 1 8.82 13.26 1.39
CA MET A 1 9.12 12.86 2.78
C MET A 1 8.42 11.53 3.05
N LEU A 2 9.04 10.61 3.79
CA LEU A 2 8.38 9.37 4.25
C LEU A 2 7.55 9.70 5.51
N ASN A 3 6.35 9.16 5.62
CA ASN A 3 5.51 9.33 6.81
C ASN A 3 6.03 8.38 7.90
N ARG A 4 6.10 8.85 9.16
CA ARG A 4 6.56 8.04 10.31
C ARG A 4 5.38 7.41 11.02
N THR A 5 5.56 6.18 11.49
CA THR A 5 4.59 5.43 12.30
C THR A 5 5.33 4.48 13.25
N PHE A 6 4.61 3.69 14.04
CA PHE A 6 5.18 2.66 14.90
C PHE A 6 4.13 1.59 15.24
N ARG A 7 4.61 0.46 15.75
CA ARG A 7 3.79 -0.57 16.41
C ARG A 7 4.37 -0.90 17.78
N GLU A 8 3.57 -1.51 18.63
CA GLU A 8 4.03 -2.09 19.90
C GLU A 8 4.06 -3.61 19.79
N VAL A 9 5.15 -4.22 20.26
CA VAL A 9 5.35 -5.68 20.31
C VAL A 9 5.94 -6.00 21.67
N ASP A 10 5.22 -6.78 22.48
CA ASP A 10 5.66 -7.17 23.83
C ASP A 10 6.06 -5.98 24.73
N GLY A 11 5.41 -4.84 24.56
CA GLY A 11 5.69 -3.60 25.29
C GLY A 11 6.86 -2.76 24.73
N GLU A 12 7.50 -3.22 23.66
CA GLU A 12 8.53 -2.47 22.95
C GLU A 12 7.94 -1.71 21.75
N ARG A 13 8.36 -0.46 21.59
CA ARG A 13 8.02 0.37 20.43
C ARG A 13 8.94 0.02 19.26
N ILE A 14 8.36 -0.44 18.16
CA ILE A 14 9.06 -0.66 16.90
C ILE A 14 8.68 0.45 15.92
N ASP A 15 9.66 1.31 15.59
CA ASP A 15 9.46 2.39 14.64
C ASP A 15 9.23 1.86 13.21
N GLY A 16 8.47 2.60 12.41
CA GLY A 16 8.19 2.27 11.03
C GLY A 16 8.01 3.50 10.13
N LEU A 17 8.01 3.24 8.83
CA LEU A 17 7.74 4.24 7.80
C LEU A 17 6.59 3.77 6.93
N SER A 18 5.73 4.71 6.51
CA SER A 18 4.59 4.42 5.66
C SER A 18 4.70 5.09 4.28
N ARG A 19 4.14 4.41 3.29
CA ARG A 19 3.94 4.91 1.93
C ARG A 19 2.53 4.55 1.44
N PRO A 20 1.82 5.49 0.80
CA PRO A 20 0.57 5.16 0.14
C PRO A 20 0.84 4.22 -1.04
N VAL A 21 0.10 3.12 -1.10
CA VAL A 21 0.08 2.15 -2.20
C VAL A 21 -1.35 1.81 -2.56
N PHE A 22 -1.55 1.23 -3.74
CA PHE A 22 -2.81 0.58 -4.07
C PHE A 22 -2.69 -0.91 -3.81
N ILE A 23 -3.72 -1.49 -3.21
CA ILE A 23 -3.89 -2.93 -3.25
C ILE A 23 -5.10 -3.34 -4.08
N ARG A 24 -5.09 -4.57 -4.60
CA ARG A 24 -6.20 -5.18 -5.31
C ARG A 24 -6.86 -6.24 -4.43
N ASN A 25 -8.13 -6.01 -4.10
CA ASN A 25 -8.98 -6.98 -3.41
C ASN A 25 -10.20 -7.27 -4.29
N GLY A 26 -10.26 -8.49 -4.84
CA GLY A 26 -11.20 -8.83 -5.90
C GLY A 26 -11.02 -7.94 -7.15
N ASP A 27 -12.13 -7.42 -7.66
CA ASP A 27 -12.15 -6.53 -8.83
C ASP A 27 -11.94 -5.04 -8.48
N HIS A 28 -11.67 -4.73 -7.21
CA HIS A 28 -11.55 -3.36 -6.71
C HIS A 28 -10.14 -3.03 -6.23
N TYR A 29 -9.73 -1.78 -6.44
CA TYR A 29 -8.48 -1.25 -5.93
C TYR A 29 -8.72 -0.34 -4.73
N PHE A 30 -7.82 -0.39 -3.75
CA PHE A 30 -7.92 0.40 -2.53
C PHE A 30 -6.60 1.12 -2.28
N LEU A 31 -6.67 2.44 -2.06
CA LEU A 31 -5.56 3.21 -1.53
C LEU A 31 -5.41 2.89 -0.04
N THR A 32 -4.26 2.38 0.35
CA THR A 32 -3.89 2.06 1.73
C THR A 32 -2.44 2.44 1.99
N GLU A 33 -1.98 2.32 3.23
CA GLU A 33 -0.59 2.49 3.60
C GLU A 33 0.15 1.14 3.55
N LEU A 34 1.29 1.10 2.86
CA LEU A 34 2.33 0.10 3.05
C LEU A 34 3.24 0.58 4.17
N ILE A 35 3.27 -0.15 5.29
CA ILE A 35 4.10 0.16 6.44
C ILE A 35 5.25 -0.83 6.51
N VAL A 36 6.47 -0.33 6.68
CA VAL A 36 7.66 -1.15 6.94
C VAL A 36 8.19 -0.79 8.33
N TYR A 37 8.26 -1.77 9.22
CA TYR A 37 8.74 -1.64 10.59
C TYR A 37 10.23 -2.01 10.68
N ALA A 38 10.94 -1.47 11.68
CA ALA A 38 12.38 -1.64 11.88
C ALA A 38 12.79 -3.10 12.18
N ASP A 39 11.86 -3.92 12.67
CA ASP A 39 12.03 -5.35 12.92
C ASP A 39 11.88 -6.22 11.65
N GLY A 40 11.59 -5.60 10.49
CA GLY A 40 11.39 -6.28 9.21
C GLY A 40 9.95 -6.71 8.96
N ALA A 41 9.02 -6.43 9.88
CA ALA A 41 7.60 -6.66 9.64
C ALA A 41 7.04 -5.62 8.65
N ILE A 42 6.13 -6.05 7.80
CA ILE A 42 5.53 -5.24 6.73
C ILE A 42 4.02 -5.38 6.81
N ASP A 43 3.28 -4.28 6.75
CA ASP A 43 1.82 -4.30 6.70
C ASP A 43 1.32 -3.61 5.42
N ALA A 44 0.51 -4.32 4.65
CA ALA A 44 -0.23 -3.78 3.51
C ALA A 44 -1.64 -4.37 3.50
N TRP A 45 -2.39 -4.09 4.57
CA TRP A 45 -3.69 -4.68 4.88
C TRP A 45 -3.56 -6.13 5.36
N GLY A 46 -2.57 -6.37 6.20
CA GLY A 46 -2.19 -7.67 6.73
C GLY A 46 -0.69 -7.73 6.96
N LEU A 47 -0.28 -8.23 8.13
CA LEU A 47 1.12 -8.32 8.52
C LEU A 47 1.84 -9.46 7.79
N THR A 48 3.02 -9.19 7.28
CA THR A 48 3.88 -10.12 6.55
C THR A 48 5.35 -9.72 6.66
N ASP A 49 6.23 -10.43 5.96
CA ASP A 49 7.67 -10.13 5.85
C ASP A 49 8.06 -9.74 4.42
N LEU A 50 9.36 -9.67 4.12
CA LEU A 50 9.86 -9.31 2.80
C LEU A 50 9.44 -10.30 1.70
N ASP A 51 9.42 -11.61 2.00
CA ASP A 51 9.03 -12.63 1.03
C ASP A 51 7.52 -12.58 0.75
N GLY A 52 6.72 -12.29 1.78
CA GLY A 52 5.30 -12.03 1.60
C GLY A 52 5.02 -10.75 0.81
N LEU A 53 5.77 -9.66 1.05
CA LEU A 53 5.68 -8.47 0.21
C LEU A 53 6.05 -8.78 -1.25
N ARG A 54 7.11 -9.56 -1.48
CA ARG A 54 7.50 -10.00 -2.82
C ARG A 54 6.35 -10.75 -3.50
N ARG A 55 5.72 -11.70 -2.81
CA ARG A 55 4.55 -12.43 -3.32
C ARG A 55 3.37 -11.50 -3.59
N HIS A 56 3.13 -10.52 -2.74
CA HIS A 56 2.07 -9.52 -2.96
C HIS A 56 2.32 -8.69 -4.22
N LEU A 57 3.57 -8.32 -4.51
CA LEU A 57 3.93 -7.62 -5.73
C LEU A 57 3.78 -8.52 -6.96
N GLU A 58 4.27 -9.76 -6.90
CA GLU A 58 4.21 -10.73 -8.00
C GLU A 58 2.76 -11.10 -8.37
N THR A 59 1.87 -11.21 -7.38
CA THR A 59 0.45 -11.52 -7.59
C THR A 59 -0.40 -10.30 -7.92
N GLY A 60 0.17 -9.09 -7.87
CA GLY A 60 -0.55 -7.83 -8.02
C GLY A 60 -1.52 -7.55 -6.89
N TRP A 61 -1.37 -8.18 -5.71
CA TRP A 61 -2.05 -7.76 -4.49
C TRP A 61 -1.63 -6.34 -4.15
N VAL A 62 -0.33 -6.05 -4.03
CA VAL A 62 0.17 -4.66 -4.07
C VAL A 62 0.34 -4.28 -5.54
N ALA A 63 -0.47 -3.33 -5.99
CA ALA A 63 -0.55 -2.95 -7.39
C ALA A 63 0.53 -1.92 -7.74
N THR A 64 1.43 -2.28 -8.66
CA THR A 64 2.42 -1.38 -9.27
C THR A 64 1.92 -0.76 -10.58
N SER A 65 0.81 -1.27 -11.11
CA SER A 65 0.08 -0.71 -12.25
C SER A 65 -1.42 -0.94 -12.05
N ILE A 66 -2.24 0.02 -12.46
CA ILE A 66 -3.70 -0.08 -12.35
C ILE A 66 -4.31 0.13 -13.73
N PRO A 67 -5.18 -0.79 -14.21
CA PRO A 67 -5.80 -0.67 -15.52
C PRO A 67 -6.60 0.63 -15.66
N ARG A 68 -6.62 1.18 -16.88
CA ARG A 68 -7.45 2.34 -17.21
C ARG A 68 -8.91 2.05 -16.89
N GLY A 69 -9.59 3.01 -16.27
CA GLY A 69 -11.01 2.89 -15.95
C GLY A 69 -11.32 1.98 -14.75
N ALA A 70 -10.32 1.35 -14.14
CA ALA A 70 -10.50 0.65 -12.88
C ALA A 70 -10.99 1.62 -11.80
N GLN A 71 -11.89 1.13 -10.95
CA GLN A 71 -12.40 1.86 -9.81
C GLN A 71 -11.42 1.68 -8.65
N ALA A 72 -11.01 2.81 -8.07
CA ALA A 72 -10.23 2.84 -6.83
C ALA A 72 -10.97 3.59 -5.75
N SER A 73 -10.72 3.21 -4.50
CA SER A 73 -11.31 3.85 -3.32
C SER A 73 -10.24 4.09 -2.26
N ALA A 74 -10.29 5.23 -1.59
CA ALA A 74 -9.65 5.38 -0.28
C ALA A 74 -10.67 4.86 0.74
N HIS A 75 -10.23 4.09 1.74
CA HIS A 75 -11.16 3.50 2.70
C HIS A 75 -11.85 4.63 3.49
N GLN A 76 -13.15 4.86 3.21
CA GLN A 76 -14.11 5.79 3.84
C GLN A 76 -14.33 7.22 3.26
N PRO A 77 -13.36 7.93 2.63
CA PRO A 77 -13.62 9.31 2.19
C PRO A 77 -13.95 9.51 0.69
N ALA A 78 -13.55 8.61 -0.23
CA ALA A 78 -13.75 8.85 -1.67
C ALA A 78 -13.56 7.60 -2.54
N SER A 79 -14.21 7.59 -3.71
CA SER A 79 -13.93 6.66 -4.80
C SER A 79 -13.77 7.42 -6.13
N TRP A 80 -12.92 6.91 -7.02
CA TRP A 80 -12.63 7.54 -8.32
C TRP A 80 -12.24 6.49 -9.37
N LYS A 81 -12.32 6.89 -10.64
CA LYS A 81 -11.82 6.09 -11.77
C LYS A 81 -10.41 6.49 -12.13
N MET A 82 -9.57 5.51 -12.42
CA MET A 82 -8.20 5.78 -12.88
C MET A 82 -8.20 6.36 -14.31
N ALA A 83 -7.65 7.57 -14.44
CA ALA A 83 -7.42 8.24 -15.71
C ALA A 83 -6.03 7.90 -16.28
N LYS A 84 -5.77 8.29 -17.54
CA LYS A 84 -4.45 8.14 -18.15
C LYS A 84 -3.45 9.05 -17.43
N PRO A 85 -2.22 8.59 -17.12
CA PRO A 85 -1.19 9.48 -16.59
C PRO A 85 -0.93 10.60 -17.60
N SER A 86 -1.14 11.86 -17.19
CA SER A 86 -0.66 13.02 -17.92
C SER A 86 0.73 13.35 -17.38
N MET A 87 1.75 13.18 -18.21
CA MET A 87 3.10 13.62 -17.86
C MET A 87 3.11 15.15 -17.92
N CYS A 88 3.28 15.83 -16.78
CA CYS A 88 3.65 17.25 -16.78
C CYS A 88 5.03 17.35 -17.44
N ARG A 89 5.10 18.03 -18.59
CA ARG A 89 6.39 18.44 -19.16
C ARG A 89 6.87 19.63 -18.33
N SER A 90 7.99 19.45 -17.64
CA SER A 90 8.79 20.51 -17.02
C SER A 90 9.50 21.34 -18.08
#